data_AF-A0A081CWG8-F1
#
_entry.id   AF-A0A081CWG8-F1
#
_cell.length_a   1.000
_cell.length_b   1.000
_cell.length_c   1.000
_cell.angle_alpha   90.00
_cell.angle_beta   90.00
_cell.angle_gamma   90.00
#
_symmetry.space_group_name_H-M   'P 1'
#
loop_
_entity.id
_entity.type
_entity.pdbx_description
1 polymer ?
#
loop_
_entity_poly.entity_id
_entity_poly.type
_entity_poly.pdbx_seq_one_letter_code
_entity_poly.pdbx_strand_id
1 'polypeptide(L)'
;MTKKSFLEFHQLDADTLNAIIARAEELARAWSLRTMPQCLAGKRLAVIADDTGWRNTTAFDLGIQAMGGLSIQPPVRFNVRETTADLAGYLDNWFDILIVRTRSLETLRKLDACSKASVINARTTSNHPCETLGDLSYIKRQRGYIEGLKVVCVAPDANILRSWVEASIALPIDVVQVYPQQWHVREERLLNERFRVSTDMQELLDADVIITDSWVGDGDPEQLKSFRITASLLDQLKTEAIFLPCPPVERGQEVSDDAMENALCQSQAAKAYLLHAQNALLEWVVSEP
;
A
#
# COMPACT_ATOMS: atom_id res chain seq x y z
N MET A 1 16.38 -19.71 -10.17
CA MET A 1 16.14 -18.26 -10.04
C MET A 1 16.06 -17.93 -8.57
N THR A 2 16.70 -16.84 -8.13
CA THR A 2 16.57 -16.36 -6.75
C THR A 2 15.15 -15.86 -6.54
N LYS A 3 14.54 -16.26 -5.43
CA LYS A 3 13.17 -15.88 -5.08
C LYS A 3 13.11 -14.39 -4.75
N LYS A 4 12.22 -13.64 -5.41
CA LYS A 4 11.97 -12.22 -5.16
C LYS A 4 10.62 -12.07 -4.43
N SER A 5 10.65 -11.58 -3.20
CA SER A 5 9.45 -11.37 -2.37
C SER A 5 9.33 -9.90 -1.99
N PHE A 6 8.11 -9.46 -1.69
CA PHE A 6 7.82 -8.09 -1.26
C PHE A 6 6.87 -8.11 -0.07
N LEU A 7 7.42 -8.02 1.14
CA LEU A 7 6.64 -8.00 2.38
C LEU A 7 6.57 -6.61 2.99
N GLU A 8 7.66 -5.83 2.87
CA GLU A 8 7.88 -4.52 3.48
C GLU A 8 8.71 -3.65 2.52
N PHE A 9 8.50 -2.32 2.52
CA PHE A 9 9.22 -1.43 1.58
C PHE A 9 10.74 -1.49 1.73
N HIS A 10 11.23 -1.46 2.96
CA HIS A 10 12.66 -1.42 3.28
C HIS A 10 13.41 -2.73 2.99
N GLN A 11 12.75 -3.73 2.40
CA GLN A 11 13.40 -4.92 1.84
C GLN A 11 13.97 -4.68 0.44
N LEU A 12 13.50 -3.65 -0.26
CA LEU A 12 13.94 -3.27 -1.60
C LEU A 12 14.75 -1.98 -1.55
N ASP A 13 15.78 -1.89 -2.38
CA ASP A 13 16.52 -0.65 -2.59
C ASP A 13 15.68 0.40 -3.35
N ALA A 14 16.13 1.65 -3.24
CA ALA A 14 15.46 2.79 -3.84
C ALA A 14 15.35 2.69 -5.37
N ASP A 15 16.38 2.15 -6.03
CA ASP A 15 16.42 2.03 -7.50
C ASP A 15 15.36 1.04 -7.99
N THR A 16 15.24 -0.10 -7.32
CA THR A 16 14.21 -1.11 -7.58
C THR A 16 12.81 -0.54 -7.38
N LEU A 17 12.56 0.15 -6.26
CA LEU A 17 11.27 0.77 -5.99
C LEU A 17 10.93 1.85 -7.02
N ASN A 18 11.88 2.70 -7.37
CA ASN A 18 11.70 3.73 -8.40
C ASN A 18 11.41 3.12 -9.78
N ALA A 19 12.06 2.01 -10.13
CA ALA A 19 11.78 1.30 -11.37
C ALA A 19 10.34 0.74 -11.39
N ILE A 20 9.88 0.13 -10.30
CA ILE A 20 8.50 -0.37 -10.17
C ILE A 20 7.49 0.78 -10.27
N ILE A 21 7.72 1.88 -9.54
CA ILE A 21 6.87 3.08 -9.53
C ILE A 21 6.78 3.70 -10.93
N ALA A 22 7.91 3.84 -11.64
CA ALA A 22 7.94 4.37 -13.00
C ALA A 22 7.23 3.43 -13.99
N ARG A 23 7.43 2.12 -13.84
CA ARG A 23 6.82 1.11 -14.72
C ARG A 23 5.30 1.07 -14.61
N ALA A 24 4.73 1.42 -13.46
CA ALA A 24 3.28 1.51 -13.29
C ALA A 24 2.62 2.45 -14.31
N GLU A 25 3.25 3.57 -14.69
CA GLU A 25 2.70 4.50 -15.70
C GLU A 25 2.66 3.89 -17.11
N GLU A 26 3.68 3.11 -17.46
CA GLU A 26 3.71 2.38 -18.74
C GLU A 26 2.60 1.33 -18.79
N LEU A 27 2.38 0.63 -17.69
CA LEU A 27 1.32 -0.37 -17.57
C LEU A 27 -0.07 0.27 -17.49
N ALA A 28 -0.21 1.47 -16.95
CA ALA A 28 -1.44 2.25 -17.01
C ALA A 28 -1.85 2.55 -18.46
N ARG A 29 -0.88 2.98 -19.28
CA ARG A 29 -1.09 3.19 -20.73
C ARG A 29 -1.42 1.89 -21.45
N ALA A 30 -0.68 0.82 -21.19
CA ALA A 30 -0.93 -0.50 -21.79
C ALA A 30 -2.33 -1.05 -21.43
N TRP A 31 -2.77 -0.84 -20.19
CA TRP A 31 -4.11 -1.21 -19.73
C TRP A 31 -5.21 -0.49 -20.53
N SER A 32 -5.09 0.83 -20.66
CA SER A 32 -6.03 1.65 -21.42
C SER A 32 -6.10 1.24 -22.90
N LEU A 33 -4.96 0.92 -23.50
CA LEU A 33 -4.86 0.49 -24.89
C LEU A 33 -5.19 -1.00 -25.10
N ARG A 34 -5.43 -1.76 -24.04
CA ARG A 34 -5.64 -3.22 -24.06
C ARG A 34 -4.45 -3.99 -24.67
N THR A 35 -3.24 -3.54 -24.38
CA THR A 35 -1.97 -4.12 -24.87
C THR A 35 -1.06 -4.53 -23.71
N MET A 36 -1.64 -5.08 -22.63
CA MET A 36 -0.87 -5.52 -21.46
C MET A 36 0.19 -6.57 -21.87
N PRO A 37 1.43 -6.45 -21.38
CA PRO A 37 2.49 -7.39 -21.70
C PRO A 37 2.16 -8.77 -21.12
N GLN A 38 2.49 -9.84 -21.86
CA GLN A 38 2.22 -11.22 -21.45
C GLN A 38 3.35 -11.82 -20.60
N CYS A 39 3.91 -11.02 -19.69
CA CYS A 39 5.07 -11.36 -18.87
C CYS A 39 4.80 -12.47 -17.83
N LEU A 40 3.52 -12.74 -17.53
CA LEU A 40 3.11 -13.83 -16.65
C LEU A 40 2.66 -15.09 -17.41
N ALA A 41 2.86 -15.16 -18.73
CA ALA A 41 2.50 -16.35 -19.51
C ALA A 41 3.08 -17.63 -18.90
N GLY A 42 2.19 -18.58 -18.56
CA GLY A 42 2.56 -19.87 -17.96
C GLY A 42 2.86 -19.82 -16.45
N LYS A 43 2.77 -18.65 -15.80
CA LYS A 43 2.91 -18.53 -14.34
C LYS A 43 1.58 -18.80 -13.65
N ARG A 44 1.64 -19.45 -12.47
CA ARG A 44 0.50 -19.82 -11.64
C ARG A 44 0.58 -19.06 -10.33
N LEU A 45 -0.43 -18.26 -10.04
CA LEU A 45 -0.44 -17.35 -8.90
C LEU A 45 -1.63 -17.67 -8.00
N ALA A 46 -1.37 -17.73 -6.69
CA ALA A 46 -2.42 -17.80 -5.69
C ALA A 46 -2.70 -16.41 -5.13
N VAL A 47 -3.95 -15.96 -5.17
CA VAL A 47 -4.43 -14.77 -4.46
C VAL A 47 -5.18 -15.23 -3.22
N ILE A 48 -4.50 -15.22 -2.08
CA ILE A 48 -5.00 -15.76 -0.81
C ILE A 48 -5.58 -14.62 0.03
N ALA A 49 -6.88 -14.68 0.29
CA ALA A 49 -7.60 -13.74 1.15
C ALA A 49 -8.00 -14.40 2.49
N ASP A 50 -7.13 -14.22 3.49
CA ASP A 50 -7.32 -14.61 4.89
C ASP A 50 -7.71 -13.39 5.76
N ASP A 51 -8.48 -12.47 5.19
CA ASP A 51 -9.13 -11.34 5.86
C ASP A 51 -10.24 -10.76 4.95
N THR A 52 -11.00 -9.78 5.44
CA THR A 52 -12.01 -9.06 4.66
C THR A 52 -11.37 -8.06 3.69
N GLY A 53 -12.10 -7.65 2.64
CA GLY A 53 -11.69 -6.63 1.66
C GLY A 53 -11.52 -7.18 0.24
N TRP A 54 -11.78 -6.35 -0.77
CA TRP A 54 -11.91 -6.83 -2.17
C TRP A 54 -11.06 -6.06 -3.19
N ARG A 55 -10.65 -4.82 -2.93
CA ARG A 55 -9.96 -3.96 -3.92
C ARG A 55 -8.61 -4.56 -4.36
N ASN A 56 -7.75 -4.91 -3.40
CA ASN A 56 -6.45 -5.53 -3.73
C ASN A 56 -6.60 -6.85 -4.47
N THR A 57 -7.43 -7.75 -3.95
CA THR A 57 -7.57 -9.09 -4.53
C THR A 57 -8.17 -9.03 -5.94
N THR A 58 -9.09 -8.10 -6.18
CA THR A 58 -9.66 -7.84 -7.51
C THR A 58 -8.61 -7.24 -8.46
N ALA A 59 -7.84 -6.25 -8.00
CA ALA A 59 -6.81 -5.60 -8.80
C ALA A 59 -5.69 -6.58 -9.20
N PHE A 60 -5.22 -7.41 -8.26
CA PHE A 60 -4.29 -8.50 -8.54
C PHE A 60 -4.87 -9.51 -9.52
N ASP A 61 -6.08 -10.01 -9.27
CA ASP A 61 -6.71 -11.04 -10.13
C ASP A 61 -6.83 -10.58 -11.59
N LEU A 62 -7.36 -9.38 -11.80
CA LEU A 62 -7.48 -8.78 -13.14
C LEU A 62 -6.11 -8.53 -13.78
N GLY A 63 -5.16 -8.01 -13.01
CA GLY A 63 -3.81 -7.73 -13.46
C GLY A 63 -3.07 -8.99 -13.93
N ILE A 64 -3.15 -10.07 -13.15
CA ILE A 64 -2.56 -11.37 -13.46
C ILE A 64 -3.09 -11.91 -14.78
N GLN A 65 -4.41 -11.96 -14.92
CA GLN A 65 -5.06 -12.50 -16.11
C GLN A 65 -4.74 -11.64 -17.35
N ALA A 66 -4.71 -10.31 -17.20
CA ALA A 66 -4.37 -9.41 -18.29
C ALA A 66 -2.92 -9.56 -18.77
N MET A 67 -2.01 -10.02 -17.89
CA MET A 67 -0.60 -10.30 -18.23
C MET A 67 -0.32 -11.77 -18.58
N GLY A 68 -1.36 -12.58 -18.77
CA GLY A 68 -1.26 -13.97 -19.26
C GLY A 68 -1.04 -15.03 -18.18
N GLY A 69 -1.12 -14.66 -16.90
CA GLY A 69 -0.96 -15.58 -15.77
C GLY A 69 -2.26 -16.31 -15.40
N LEU A 70 -2.12 -17.48 -14.78
CA LEU A 70 -3.22 -18.20 -14.15
C LEU A 70 -3.41 -17.69 -12.72
N SER A 71 -4.54 -17.07 -12.42
CA SER A 71 -4.91 -16.61 -11.09
C SER A 71 -5.91 -17.58 -10.45
N ILE A 72 -5.63 -18.02 -9.22
CA ILE A 72 -6.54 -18.86 -8.42
C ILE A 72 -6.69 -18.22 -7.04
N GLN A 73 -7.91 -18.19 -6.51
CA GLN A 73 -8.19 -17.78 -5.13
C GLN A 73 -8.49 -19.00 -4.26
N PRO A 74 -7.47 -19.72 -3.75
CA PRO A 74 -7.71 -20.87 -2.91
C PRO A 74 -8.24 -20.41 -1.53
N PRO A 75 -9.16 -21.17 -0.91
CA PRO A 75 -9.78 -20.81 0.37
C PRO A 75 -8.86 -21.12 1.58
N VAL A 76 -7.59 -20.71 1.50
CA VAL A 76 -6.59 -20.94 2.55
C VAL A 76 -6.87 -20.05 3.76
N ARG A 77 -6.67 -20.61 4.96
CA ARG A 77 -6.71 -19.93 6.26
C ARG A 77 -5.45 -20.31 7.03
N PHE A 78 -4.64 -19.33 7.42
CA PHE A 78 -3.36 -19.62 8.05
C PHE A 78 -3.51 -19.94 9.54
N ASN A 79 -2.75 -20.94 10.02
CA ASN A 79 -2.66 -21.32 11.44
C ASN A 79 -4.01 -21.65 12.12
N VAL A 80 -5.02 -22.09 11.36
CA VAL A 80 -6.30 -22.55 11.90
C VAL A 80 -6.31 -24.07 12.09
N ARG A 81 -5.89 -24.82 11.06
CA ARG A 81 -5.88 -26.29 11.06
C ARG A 81 -4.51 -26.89 10.78
N GLU A 82 -3.69 -26.17 10.01
CA GLU A 82 -2.38 -26.61 9.55
C GLU A 82 -1.36 -25.52 9.89
N THR A 83 -0.11 -25.94 10.06
CA THR A 83 0.97 -24.98 10.27
C THR A 83 1.24 -24.21 8.98
N THR A 84 1.72 -22.96 9.10
CA THR A 84 2.14 -22.18 7.92
C THR A 84 3.21 -22.90 7.08
N ALA A 85 4.06 -23.73 7.70
CA ALA A 85 5.11 -24.47 6.99
C ALA A 85 4.52 -25.62 6.14
N ASP A 86 3.54 -26.35 6.65
CA ASP A 86 2.86 -27.41 5.90
C ASP A 86 2.09 -26.81 4.71
N LEU A 87 1.37 -25.70 4.94
CA LEU A 87 0.68 -24.97 3.88
C LEU A 87 1.66 -24.50 2.79
N ALA A 88 2.83 -23.97 3.16
CA ALA A 88 3.86 -23.59 2.20
C ALA A 88 4.29 -24.77 1.31
N GLY A 89 4.52 -25.94 1.91
CA GLY A 89 4.89 -27.16 1.19
C GLY A 89 3.82 -27.63 0.21
N TYR A 90 2.53 -27.52 0.56
CA TYR A 90 1.44 -27.83 -0.36
C TYR A 90 1.35 -26.83 -1.51
N LEU A 91 1.34 -25.53 -1.19
CA LEU A 91 1.21 -24.45 -2.18
C LEU A 91 2.34 -24.47 -3.22
N ASP A 92 3.57 -24.81 -2.82
CA ASP A 92 4.73 -24.96 -3.70
C ASP A 92 4.54 -25.99 -4.83
N ASN A 93 3.61 -26.94 -4.70
CA ASN A 93 3.33 -27.90 -5.78
C ASN A 93 2.61 -27.26 -6.97
N TRP A 94 1.91 -26.14 -6.77
CA TRP A 94 0.97 -25.59 -7.74
C TRP A 94 1.26 -24.16 -8.15
N PHE A 95 1.88 -23.37 -7.28
CA PHE A 95 2.00 -21.92 -7.47
C PHE A 95 3.46 -21.47 -7.55
N ASP A 96 3.70 -20.50 -8.42
CA ASP A 96 4.98 -19.82 -8.60
C ASP A 96 5.06 -18.55 -7.71
N ILE A 97 3.91 -17.93 -7.43
CA ILE A 97 3.80 -16.70 -6.62
C ILE A 97 2.57 -16.79 -5.71
N LEU A 98 2.73 -16.37 -4.47
CA LEU A 98 1.68 -16.27 -3.44
C LEU A 98 1.45 -14.80 -3.10
N ILE A 99 0.29 -14.27 -3.45
CA ILE A 99 -0.17 -12.93 -3.08
C ILE A 99 -1.10 -13.08 -1.90
N VAL A 100 -0.74 -12.53 -0.76
CA VAL A 100 -1.40 -12.88 0.49
C VAL A 100 -1.88 -11.64 1.23
N ARG A 101 -3.17 -11.65 1.56
CA ARG A 101 -3.80 -10.76 2.53
C ARG A 101 -4.11 -11.58 3.78
N THR A 102 -3.52 -11.23 4.92
CA THR A 102 -3.74 -11.90 6.22
C THR A 102 -3.66 -10.85 7.33
N ARG A 103 -3.85 -11.23 8.60
CA ARG A 103 -3.67 -10.29 9.73
C ARG A 103 -2.21 -10.14 10.15
N SER A 104 -1.44 -11.23 10.13
CA SER A 104 -0.11 -11.29 10.75
C SER A 104 1.01 -11.18 9.73
N LEU A 105 1.87 -10.17 9.90
CA LEU A 105 3.12 -10.04 9.14
C LEU A 105 4.11 -11.16 9.46
N GLU A 106 4.09 -11.70 10.68
CA GLU A 106 4.93 -12.84 11.05
C GLU A 106 4.52 -14.12 10.30
N THR A 107 3.22 -14.34 10.10
CA THR A 107 2.72 -15.43 9.24
C THR A 107 3.27 -15.29 7.82
N LEU A 108 3.30 -14.08 7.25
CA LEU A 108 3.87 -13.85 5.92
C LEU A 108 5.38 -14.10 5.88
N ARG A 109 6.14 -13.61 6.85
CA ARG A 109 7.59 -13.86 6.95
C ARG A 109 7.89 -15.35 7.07
N LYS A 110 7.08 -16.10 7.85
CA LYS A 110 7.21 -17.56 7.96
C LYS A 110 6.84 -18.27 6.67
N LEU A 111 5.76 -17.87 6.00
CA LEU A 111 5.37 -18.41 4.69
C LEU A 111 6.49 -18.19 3.67
N ASP A 112 7.06 -16.99 3.65
CA ASP A 112 8.17 -16.65 2.77
C ASP A 112 9.43 -17.48 3.07
N ALA A 113 9.77 -17.66 4.34
CA ALA A 113 10.91 -18.50 4.73
C ALA A 113 10.74 -19.99 4.37
N CYS A 114 9.51 -20.50 4.36
CA CYS A 114 9.22 -21.92 4.10
C CYS A 114 8.88 -22.25 2.63
N SER A 115 8.45 -21.26 1.84
CA SER A 115 7.98 -21.47 0.46
C SER A 115 9.09 -21.20 -0.57
N LYS A 116 9.12 -22.02 -1.62
CA LYS A 116 9.91 -21.77 -2.84
C LYS A 116 9.25 -20.70 -3.73
N ALA A 117 7.93 -20.55 -3.66
CA ALA A 117 7.20 -19.50 -4.36
C ALA A 117 7.50 -18.11 -3.76
N SER A 118 7.53 -17.10 -4.62
CA SER A 118 7.65 -15.70 -4.21
C SER A 118 6.43 -15.28 -3.41
N VAL A 119 6.61 -14.47 -2.36
CA VAL A 119 5.51 -14.00 -1.51
C VAL A 119 5.34 -12.49 -1.63
N ILE A 120 4.13 -12.05 -1.93
CA ILE A 120 3.73 -10.65 -1.99
C ILE A 120 2.74 -10.37 -0.86
N ASN A 121 3.05 -9.39 -0.03
CA ASN A 121 2.16 -8.88 0.99
C ASN A 121 1.12 -7.94 0.37
N ALA A 122 -0.09 -8.45 0.15
CA ALA A 122 -1.20 -7.63 -0.32
C ALA A 122 -1.77 -6.72 0.78
N ARG A 123 -1.71 -7.15 2.06
CA ARG A 123 -2.00 -6.36 3.27
C ARG A 123 -1.85 -7.25 4.52
N THR A 124 -1.33 -6.64 5.59
CA THR A 124 -1.45 -7.10 6.98
C THR A 124 -2.11 -6.07 7.89
N THR A 125 -2.33 -6.41 9.16
CA THR A 125 -2.71 -5.41 10.18
C THR A 125 -1.55 -4.44 10.45
N SER A 126 -0.30 -4.87 10.25
CA SER A 126 0.89 -4.07 10.52
C SER A 126 1.30 -3.17 9.35
N ASN A 127 1.09 -3.59 8.10
CA ASN A 127 1.46 -2.80 6.93
C ASN A 127 0.62 -3.19 5.70
N HIS A 128 0.54 -2.27 4.75
CA HIS A 128 -0.21 -2.36 3.51
C HIS A 128 0.63 -1.84 2.32
N PRO A 129 1.77 -2.48 2.01
CA PRO A 129 2.77 -1.90 1.12
C PRO A 129 2.27 -1.72 -0.32
N CYS A 130 1.39 -2.60 -0.81
CA CYS A 130 0.81 -2.48 -2.15
C CYS A 130 -0.10 -1.26 -2.33
N GLU A 131 -0.76 -0.77 -1.27
CA GLU A 131 -1.61 0.44 -1.36
C GLU A 131 -0.73 1.67 -1.53
N THR A 132 0.26 1.82 -0.65
CA THR A 132 1.25 2.90 -0.68
C THR A 132 2.04 2.89 -1.98
N LEU A 133 2.35 1.71 -2.55
CA LEU A 133 3.03 1.62 -3.84
C LEU A 133 2.15 2.16 -4.99
N GLY A 134 0.84 1.87 -4.93
CA GLY A 134 -0.15 2.46 -5.85
C GLY A 134 -0.23 3.97 -5.71
N ASP A 135 -0.32 4.47 -4.47
CA ASP A 135 -0.37 5.91 -4.18
C ASP A 135 0.91 6.62 -4.66
N LEU A 136 2.10 6.08 -4.37
CA LEU A 136 3.39 6.60 -4.85
C LEU A 136 3.46 6.65 -6.38
N SER A 137 2.97 5.60 -7.06
CA SER A 137 2.91 5.55 -8.53
C SER A 137 1.98 6.63 -9.09
N TYR A 138 0.84 6.84 -8.46
CA TYR A 138 -0.08 7.92 -8.81
C TYR A 138 0.55 9.30 -8.60
N ILE A 139 1.21 9.51 -7.45
CA ILE A 139 1.88 10.78 -7.12
C ILE A 139 3.00 11.05 -8.14
N LYS A 140 3.83 10.06 -8.47
CA LYS A 140 4.87 10.17 -9.49
C LYS A 140 4.29 10.56 -10.85
N ARG A 141 3.14 10.01 -11.23
CA ARG A 141 2.43 10.42 -12.45
C ARG A 141 1.98 11.88 -12.40
N GLN A 142 1.36 12.32 -11.30
CA GLN A 142 0.82 13.68 -11.19
C GLN A 142 1.91 14.75 -11.10
N ARG A 143 3.02 14.45 -10.41
CA ARG A 143 4.08 15.43 -10.11
C ARG A 143 5.35 15.27 -10.93
N GLY A 144 5.58 14.11 -11.53
CA GLY A 144 6.82 13.76 -12.21
C GLY A 144 7.96 13.32 -11.28
N TYR A 145 7.83 13.51 -9.97
CA TYR A 145 8.83 13.16 -8.96
C TYR A 145 8.20 12.71 -7.63
N ILE A 146 8.99 12.00 -6.83
CA ILE A 146 8.65 11.68 -5.42
C ILE A 146 9.75 12.16 -4.46
N GLU A 147 10.89 12.55 -4.98
CA GLU A 147 12.06 12.96 -4.21
C GLU A 147 11.79 14.27 -3.46
N GLY A 148 12.02 14.27 -2.15
CA GLY A 148 11.82 15.41 -1.26
C GLY A 148 10.36 15.76 -0.96
N LEU A 149 9.40 14.87 -1.26
CA LEU A 149 8.00 15.11 -0.92
C LEU A 149 7.79 15.10 0.60
N LYS A 150 7.07 16.09 1.11
CA LYS A 150 6.51 16.09 2.47
C LYS A 150 5.15 15.39 2.48
N VAL A 151 5.11 14.16 2.97
CA VAL A 151 3.88 13.38 3.18
C VAL A 151 3.41 13.57 4.63
N VAL A 152 2.20 14.09 4.80
CA VAL A 152 1.58 14.25 6.12
C VAL A 152 0.47 13.23 6.29
N CYS A 153 0.63 12.35 7.27
CA CYS A 153 -0.33 11.30 7.58
C CYS A 153 -1.12 11.67 8.84
N VAL A 154 -2.39 12.02 8.67
CA VAL A 154 -3.33 12.22 9.77
C VAL A 154 -3.99 10.90 10.10
N ALA A 155 -3.26 10.03 10.78
CA ALA A 155 -3.67 8.65 11.02
C ALA A 155 -3.05 8.08 12.29
N PRO A 156 -3.71 7.09 12.92
CA PRO A 156 -3.10 6.34 14.01
C PRO A 156 -1.97 5.43 13.53
N ASP A 157 -1.24 4.87 14.50
CA ASP A 157 -0.31 3.77 14.28
C ASP A 157 -1.01 2.50 13.77
N ALA A 158 -1.21 2.44 12.45
CA ALA A 158 -1.89 1.36 11.73
C ALA A 158 -1.18 1.08 10.39
N ASN A 159 -1.67 0.09 9.64
CA ASN A 159 -0.99 -0.42 8.43
C ASN A 159 -0.66 0.64 7.39
N ILE A 160 -1.55 1.59 7.08
CA ILE A 160 -1.27 2.57 6.02
C ILE A 160 -0.17 3.54 6.45
N LEU A 161 -0.24 4.11 7.66
CA LEU A 161 0.80 4.99 8.19
C LEU A 161 2.13 4.24 8.26
N ARG A 162 2.16 3.04 8.84
CA ARG A 162 3.37 2.22 8.93
C ARG A 162 3.98 1.96 7.55
N SER A 163 3.18 1.78 6.51
CA SER A 163 3.69 1.58 5.14
C SER A 163 4.34 2.83 4.56
N TRP A 164 3.78 4.01 4.84
CA TRP A 164 4.41 5.29 4.48
C TRP A 164 5.72 5.50 5.24
N VAL A 165 5.78 5.13 6.52
CA VAL A 165 7.03 5.16 7.30
C VAL A 165 8.05 4.15 6.77
N GLU A 166 7.63 2.93 6.41
CA GLU A 166 8.50 1.96 5.75
C GLU A 166 9.02 2.50 4.40
N ALA A 167 8.18 3.21 3.64
CA ALA A 167 8.58 3.85 2.40
C ALA A 167 9.60 4.98 2.64
N SER A 168 9.50 5.78 3.72
CA SER A 168 10.50 6.82 4.03
C SER A 168 11.87 6.27 4.41
N ILE A 169 11.93 5.02 4.90
CA ILE A 169 13.21 4.33 5.11
C ILE A 169 13.88 4.07 3.75
N ALA A 170 13.12 3.58 2.77
CA ALA A 170 13.65 3.11 1.47
C ALA A 170 13.76 4.22 0.40
N LEU A 171 12.92 5.24 0.47
CA LEU A 171 12.76 6.29 -0.54
C LEU A 171 13.04 7.68 0.07
N PRO A 172 13.48 8.65 -0.74
CA PRO A 172 13.77 10.01 -0.28
C PRO A 172 12.47 10.83 -0.13
N ILE A 173 11.56 10.39 0.74
CA ILE A 173 10.33 11.10 1.13
C ILE A 173 10.35 11.38 2.62
N ASP A 174 9.83 12.53 3.03
CA ASP A 174 9.68 12.91 4.44
C ASP A 174 8.25 12.63 4.90
N VAL A 175 8.10 11.87 5.98
CA VAL A 175 6.79 11.49 6.54
C VAL A 175 6.60 12.13 7.91
N VAL A 176 5.47 12.82 8.07
CA VAL A 176 5.03 13.38 9.35
C VAL A 176 3.73 12.71 9.77
N GLN A 177 3.73 12.00 10.89
CA GLN A 177 2.48 11.58 11.52
C GLN A 177 1.89 12.75 12.31
N VAL A 178 0.64 13.12 12.04
CA VAL A 178 -0.11 14.12 12.81
C VAL A 178 -1.30 13.45 13.46
N TYR A 179 -1.22 13.18 14.75
CA TYR A 179 -2.27 12.44 15.47
C TYR A 179 -2.11 12.62 16.99
N PRO A 180 -3.07 12.25 17.87
CA PRO A 180 -2.83 12.30 19.31
C PRO A 180 -1.68 11.38 19.75
N GLN A 181 -0.91 11.86 20.73
CA GLN A 181 0.37 11.27 21.15
C GLN A 181 0.28 9.80 21.60
N GLN A 182 -0.85 9.37 22.14
CA GLN A 182 -1.05 7.99 22.58
C GLN A 182 -1.09 6.97 21.42
N TRP A 183 -1.36 7.42 20.19
CA TRP A 183 -1.42 6.59 18.98
C TRP A 183 -0.28 6.90 18.00
N HIS A 184 0.78 7.55 18.47
CA HIS A 184 2.00 7.73 17.68
C HIS A 184 2.75 6.41 17.49
N VAL A 185 3.39 6.25 16.33
CA VAL A 185 4.33 5.16 16.08
C VAL A 185 5.48 5.24 17.09
N ARG A 186 5.73 4.15 17.81
CA ARG A 186 6.83 4.03 18.79
C ARG A 186 7.80 2.89 18.49
N GLU A 187 7.53 2.13 17.44
CA GLU A 187 8.31 0.95 17.11
C GLU A 187 9.69 1.35 16.59
N GLU A 188 10.75 1.01 17.32
CA GLU A 188 12.12 1.49 17.05
C GLU A 188 12.59 1.22 15.62
N ARG A 189 12.22 0.06 15.03
CA ARG A 189 12.62 -0.30 13.65
C ARG A 189 11.99 0.58 12.57
N LEU A 190 10.95 1.35 12.90
CA LEU A 190 10.29 2.28 11.98
C LEU A 190 10.82 3.70 12.12
N LEU A 191 11.49 4.02 13.24
CA LEU A 191 12.04 5.35 13.46
C LEU A 191 13.26 5.58 12.58
N ASN A 192 13.25 6.68 11.83
CA ASN A 192 14.32 7.05 10.90
C ASN A 192 14.39 8.58 10.74
N GLU A 193 15.43 9.09 10.10
CA GLU A 193 15.68 10.54 9.97
C GLU A 193 14.62 11.30 9.15
N ARG A 194 13.89 10.59 8.28
CA ARG A 194 12.81 11.12 7.43
C ARG A 194 11.42 10.84 8.01
N PHE A 195 11.33 10.41 9.27
CA PHE A 195 10.06 10.22 9.96
C PHE A 195 10.02 11.00 11.27
N ARG A 196 8.93 11.73 11.50
CA ARG A 196 8.65 12.36 12.79
C ARG A 196 7.17 12.38 13.11
N VAL A 197 6.87 12.65 14.38
CA VAL A 197 5.51 12.73 14.90
C VAL A 197 5.19 14.17 15.32
N SER A 198 3.91 14.52 15.25
CA SER A 198 3.36 15.81 15.65
C SER A 198 1.91 15.63 16.13
N THR A 199 1.43 16.59 16.89
CA THR A 199 0.00 16.73 17.24
C THR A 199 -0.62 17.97 16.59
N ASP A 200 0.15 18.71 15.77
CA ASP A 200 -0.25 19.98 15.19
C ASP A 200 -0.70 19.80 13.73
N MET A 201 -1.96 20.16 13.46
CA MET A 201 -2.55 20.14 12.12
C MET A 201 -1.97 21.22 11.18
N GLN A 202 -1.22 22.20 11.70
CA GLN A 202 -0.53 23.19 10.86
C GLN A 202 0.52 22.56 9.95
N GLU A 203 1.00 21.36 10.27
CA GLU A 203 1.90 20.57 9.43
C GLU A 203 1.35 20.30 8.02
N LEU A 204 0.03 20.38 7.83
CA LEU A 204 -0.61 20.16 6.53
C LEU A 204 -0.42 21.35 5.57
N LEU A 205 -0.18 22.57 6.07
CA LEU A 205 -0.18 23.79 5.25
C LEU A 205 0.92 23.80 4.19
N ASP A 206 2.05 23.16 4.46
CA ASP A 206 3.18 22.99 3.55
C ASP A 206 3.29 21.57 2.98
N ALA A 207 2.34 20.67 3.27
CA ALA A 207 2.34 19.31 2.79
C ALA A 207 2.22 19.21 1.26
N ASP A 208 2.90 18.21 0.72
CA ASP A 208 2.82 17.82 -0.69
C ASP A 208 1.73 16.79 -0.92
N VAL A 209 1.59 15.86 0.03
CA VAL A 209 0.62 14.77 0.02
C VAL A 209 0.04 14.63 1.41
N ILE A 210 -1.28 14.53 1.51
CA ILE A 210 -2.00 14.28 2.76
C ILE A 210 -2.67 12.92 2.69
N ILE A 211 -2.42 12.09 3.69
CA ILE A 211 -3.03 10.78 3.86
C ILE A 211 -3.86 10.80 5.14
N THR A 212 -5.04 10.19 5.12
CA THR A 212 -5.82 9.88 6.33
C THR A 212 -6.36 8.47 6.23
N ASP A 213 -6.69 7.89 7.38
CA ASP A 213 -7.35 6.59 7.49
C ASP A 213 -8.43 6.65 8.57
N SER A 214 -9.22 5.59 8.69
CA SER A 214 -10.23 5.47 9.74
C SER A 214 -9.63 5.72 11.12
N TRP A 215 -10.42 6.38 11.96
CA TRP A 215 -10.11 6.57 13.36
C TRP A 215 -9.92 5.23 14.10
N VAL A 216 -9.16 5.28 15.21
CA VAL A 216 -9.04 4.13 16.11
C VAL A 216 -10.38 3.81 16.75
N GLY A 217 -10.72 2.52 16.80
CA GLY A 217 -12.03 2.09 17.29
C GLY A 217 -12.28 2.33 18.79
N ASP A 218 -11.23 2.54 19.58
CA ASP A 218 -11.27 2.82 21.01
C ASP A 218 -10.97 4.29 21.36
N GLY A 219 -10.82 5.16 20.37
CA GLY A 219 -10.54 6.57 20.58
C GLY A 219 -11.77 7.39 20.96
N ASP A 220 -11.56 8.41 21.80
CA ASP A 220 -12.59 9.40 22.12
C ASP A 220 -12.93 10.24 20.87
N PRO A 221 -14.16 10.15 20.33
CA PRO A 221 -14.54 10.91 19.13
C PRO A 221 -14.40 12.42 19.29
N GLU A 222 -14.59 12.98 20.50
CA GLU A 222 -14.43 14.43 20.71
C GLU A 222 -12.98 14.88 20.56
N GLN A 223 -12.02 14.04 21.01
CA GLN A 223 -10.60 14.29 20.80
C GLN A 223 -10.24 14.20 19.31
N LEU A 224 -10.76 13.17 18.61
CA LEU A 224 -10.40 12.87 17.22
C LEU A 224 -11.00 13.85 16.20
N LYS A 225 -12.10 14.53 16.54
CA LYS A 225 -12.68 15.60 15.70
C LYS A 225 -11.67 16.67 15.31
N SER A 226 -10.72 17.00 16.20
CA SER A 226 -9.67 18.00 15.93
C SER A 226 -8.67 17.56 14.84
N PHE A 227 -8.67 16.27 14.47
CA PHE A 227 -7.83 15.68 13.43
C PHE A 227 -8.63 15.32 12.16
N ARG A 228 -9.90 15.72 12.08
CA ARG A 228 -10.70 15.52 10.87
C ARG A 228 -10.16 16.38 9.73
N ILE A 229 -10.01 15.76 8.55
CA ILE A 229 -9.76 16.51 7.31
C ILE A 229 -11.08 17.10 6.81
N THR A 230 -11.16 18.42 6.76
CA THR A 230 -12.35 19.14 6.26
C THR A 230 -12.08 19.78 4.90
N ALA A 231 -13.13 20.04 4.11
CA ALA A 231 -12.99 20.83 2.88
C ALA A 231 -12.36 22.21 3.16
N SER A 232 -12.78 22.88 4.24
CA SER A 232 -12.21 24.17 4.66
C SER A 232 -10.72 24.11 5.01
N LEU A 233 -10.23 22.98 5.51
CA LEU A 233 -8.80 22.77 5.75
C LEU A 233 -8.07 22.56 4.42
N LEU A 234 -8.62 21.72 3.55
CA LEU A 234 -8.07 21.47 2.21
C LEU A 234 -7.97 22.75 1.37
N ASP A 235 -8.95 23.65 1.47
CA ASP A 235 -8.97 24.93 0.74
C ASP A 235 -7.85 25.91 1.16
N GLN A 236 -7.21 25.68 2.31
CA GLN A 236 -6.07 26.49 2.78
C GLN A 236 -4.72 25.97 2.28
N LEU A 237 -4.69 24.79 1.66
CA LEU A 237 -3.46 24.12 1.26
C LEU A 237 -2.99 24.60 -0.11
N LYS A 238 -1.76 24.22 -0.44
CA LYS A 238 -1.20 24.41 -1.79
C LYS A 238 -2.15 23.80 -2.83
N THR A 239 -2.37 24.51 -3.92
CA THR A 239 -3.26 24.08 -5.01
C THR A 239 -2.82 22.77 -5.68
N GLU A 240 -1.54 22.46 -5.58
CA GLU A 240 -0.89 21.25 -6.09
C GLU A 240 -0.79 20.11 -5.08
N ALA A 241 -1.25 20.31 -3.83
CA ALA A 241 -1.27 19.26 -2.82
C ALA A 241 -2.22 18.12 -3.25
N ILE A 242 -1.90 16.90 -2.85
CA ILE A 242 -2.72 15.72 -3.16
C ILE A 242 -3.28 15.16 -1.86
N PHE A 243 -4.61 15.06 -1.75
CA PHE A 243 -5.27 14.40 -0.63
C PHE A 243 -5.75 12.99 -1.02
N LEU A 244 -5.22 11.97 -0.35
CA LEU A 244 -5.50 10.55 -0.59
C LEU A 244 -6.01 9.86 0.70
N PRO A 245 -7.30 9.99 1.03
CA PRO A 245 -7.90 9.18 2.09
C PRO A 245 -7.91 7.70 1.69
N CYS A 246 -7.44 6.83 2.58
CA CYS A 246 -7.38 5.39 2.38
C CYS A 246 -8.78 4.76 2.52
N PRO A 247 -9.33 4.08 1.49
CA PRO A 247 -10.64 3.45 1.59
C PRO A 247 -10.65 2.17 2.43
N PRO A 248 -11.77 1.84 3.09
CA PRO A 248 -13.03 2.56 3.11
C PRO A 248 -12.96 3.85 3.95
N VAL A 249 -13.59 4.91 3.45
CA VAL A 249 -13.63 6.21 4.12
C VAL A 249 -14.97 6.37 4.82
N GLU A 250 -14.94 6.68 6.11
CA GLU A 250 -16.08 6.97 6.97
C GLU A 250 -16.33 8.49 7.00
N ARG A 251 -17.26 8.93 6.15
CA ARG A 251 -17.61 10.35 6.05
C ARG A 251 -18.29 10.82 7.35
N GLY A 252 -17.94 12.02 7.79
CA GLY A 252 -18.34 12.55 9.09
C GLY A 252 -17.45 12.11 10.25
N GLN A 253 -16.43 11.27 10.02
CA GLN A 253 -15.39 10.91 10.99
C GLN A 253 -14.05 11.50 10.58
N GLU A 254 -13.14 10.71 9.98
CA GLU A 254 -11.79 11.17 9.60
C GLU A 254 -11.82 12.22 8.48
N VAL A 255 -12.89 12.22 7.68
CA VAL A 255 -13.16 13.27 6.69
C VAL A 255 -14.53 13.90 6.93
N SER A 256 -14.70 15.19 6.60
CA SER A 256 -16.05 15.76 6.43
C SER A 256 -16.69 15.24 5.14
N ASP A 257 -18.02 15.31 5.07
CA ASP A 257 -18.78 14.82 3.91
C ASP A 257 -18.34 15.49 2.61
N ASP A 258 -18.04 16.79 2.64
CA ASP A 258 -17.62 17.62 1.51
C ASP A 258 -16.12 17.53 1.19
N ALA A 259 -15.27 17.05 2.11
CA ALA A 259 -13.83 16.92 1.86
C ALA A 259 -13.52 15.94 0.72
N MET A 260 -14.37 14.92 0.55
CA MET A 260 -14.23 13.95 -0.53
C MET A 260 -14.58 14.52 -1.92
N GLU A 261 -15.26 15.67 -1.99
CA GLU A 261 -15.62 16.38 -3.23
C GLU A 261 -14.65 17.52 -3.55
N ASN A 262 -13.74 17.83 -2.62
CA ASN A 262 -12.73 18.85 -2.81
C ASN A 262 -11.79 18.50 -3.97
N ALA A 263 -11.33 19.51 -4.71
CA ALA A 263 -10.44 19.32 -5.87
C ALA A 263 -9.10 18.64 -5.52
N LEU A 264 -8.61 18.80 -4.28
CA LEU A 264 -7.40 18.12 -3.82
C LEU A 264 -7.63 16.64 -3.53
N CYS A 265 -8.89 16.21 -3.31
CA CYS A 265 -9.22 14.81 -3.07
C CYS A 265 -9.12 14.01 -4.37
N GLN A 266 -8.07 13.20 -4.48
CA GLN A 266 -7.79 12.40 -5.67
C GLN A 266 -7.92 10.89 -5.42
N SER A 267 -8.60 10.50 -4.33
CA SER A 267 -8.70 9.11 -3.87
C SER A 267 -9.12 8.13 -4.98
N GLN A 268 -10.23 8.39 -5.68
CA GLN A 268 -10.72 7.46 -6.72
C GLN A 268 -9.74 7.30 -7.88
N ALA A 269 -9.12 8.39 -8.33
CA ALA A 269 -8.14 8.36 -9.42
C ALA A 269 -6.86 7.64 -8.99
N ALA A 270 -6.40 7.86 -7.76
CA ALA A 270 -5.25 7.17 -7.19
C ALA A 270 -5.47 5.66 -7.09
N LYS A 271 -6.68 5.19 -6.74
CA LYS A 271 -6.96 3.75 -6.67
C LYS A 271 -6.96 3.03 -8.02
N ALA A 272 -6.98 3.73 -9.15
CA ALA A 272 -6.70 3.11 -10.43
C ALA A 272 -5.24 2.59 -10.51
N TYR A 273 -4.29 3.29 -9.87
CA TYR A 273 -2.88 2.91 -9.86
C TYR A 273 -2.57 1.73 -8.96
N LEU A 274 -3.51 1.28 -8.13
CA LEU A 274 -3.39 0.05 -7.37
C LEU A 274 -3.10 -1.13 -8.30
N LEU A 275 -3.88 -1.29 -9.38
CA LEU A 275 -3.68 -2.36 -10.37
C LEU A 275 -2.35 -2.20 -11.11
N HIS A 276 -2.01 -0.98 -11.51
CA HIS A 276 -0.82 -0.73 -12.34
C HIS A 276 0.48 -0.95 -11.56
N ALA A 277 0.54 -0.49 -10.31
CA ALA A 277 1.66 -0.70 -9.42
C ALA A 277 1.82 -2.18 -9.03
N GLN A 278 0.72 -2.87 -8.75
CA GLN A 278 0.74 -4.32 -8.49
C GLN A 278 1.23 -5.11 -9.72
N ASN A 279 0.86 -4.70 -10.94
CA ASN A 279 1.35 -5.33 -12.15
C ASN A 279 2.85 -5.10 -12.38
N ALA A 280 3.33 -3.88 -12.13
CA ALA A 280 4.76 -3.58 -12.18
C ALA A 280 5.55 -4.40 -11.15
N LEU A 281 4.99 -4.56 -9.94
CA LEU A 281 5.57 -5.41 -8.91
C LEU A 281 5.63 -6.88 -9.36
N LEU A 282 4.58 -7.39 -9.99
CA LEU A 282 4.56 -8.75 -10.54
C LEU A 282 5.60 -8.95 -11.65
N GLU A 283 5.75 -7.98 -12.55
CA GLU A 283 6.82 -7.98 -13.57
C GLU A 283 8.21 -8.06 -12.92
N TRP A 284 8.45 -7.25 -11.88
CA TRP A 284 9.71 -7.32 -11.14
C TRP A 284 9.93 -8.68 -10.50
N VAL A 285 8.91 -9.27 -9.87
CA VAL A 285 9.00 -10.59 -9.23
C VAL A 285 9.41 -11.69 -10.23
N VAL A 286 8.92 -11.65 -11.48
CA VAL A 286 9.23 -12.67 -12.49
C VAL A 286 10.44 -12.34 -13.36
N SER A 287 10.99 -11.13 -13.27
CA SER A 287 12.16 -10.72 -14.05
C SER A 287 13.39 -11.55 -13.71
N GLU A 288 14.22 -11.82 -14.72
CA GLU A 288 15.53 -12.42 -14.51
C GLU A 288 16.41 -11.51 -13.62
N PRO A 289 17.39 -12.08 -12.88
CA PRO A 289 18.33 -11.30 -12.08
C PRO A 289 19.15 -10.31 -12.91
#